data_AF-Q30DR4-F1
#
_entry.id   AF-Q30DR4-F1
#
_cell.length_a   1.000
_cell.length_b   1.000
_cell.length_c   1.000
_cell.angle_alpha   90.00
_cell.angle_beta   90.00
_cell.angle_gamma   90.00
#
_symmetry.space_group_name_H-M   'P 1'
#
loop_
_entity.id
_entity.type
_entity.pdbx_description
1 polymer ?
#
loop_
_entity_poly.entity_id
_entity_poly.type
_entity_poly.pdbx_seq_one_letter_code
_entity_poly.pdbx_strand_id
1 'polypeptide(L)'
;VPMFVVNTNVPRASVPGGLLSELTQELAQATGKPAQYIAVQVVPDQLMTFGGASEPCALCSLHSIGKIGGAQNRSYNKLLCGLLTERLRINPDRIYINFCDMN
;
A
#
# COMPACT_ATOMS: atom_id res chain seq x y z
N VAL A 1 12.07 -1.39 -10.00
CA VAL A 1 11.04 -0.37 -10.31
C VAL A 1 9.82 -0.74 -9.50
N PRO A 2 9.62 -0.16 -8.31
CA PRO A 2 8.49 -0.50 -7.45
C PRO A 2 7.18 0.10 -7.97
N MET A 3 6.12 -0.69 -7.92
CA MET A 3 4.74 -0.24 -8.15
C MET A 3 3.90 -0.66 -6.95
N PHE A 4 3.29 0.31 -6.27
CA PHE A 4 2.40 0.05 -5.15
C PHE A 4 0.97 0.46 -5.48
N VAL A 5 0.06 -0.51 -5.45
CA VAL A 5 -1.37 -0.29 -5.71
C VAL A 5 -2.14 -0.53 -4.43
N VAL A 6 -3.03 0.40 -4.09
CA VAL A 6 -3.96 0.33 -2.96
C VAL A 6 -5.39 0.37 -3.49
N ASN A 7 -6.10 -0.75 -3.43
CA ASN A 7 -7.54 -0.78 -3.67
C ASN A 7 -8.26 -0.71 -2.33
N THR A 8 -9.19 0.22 -2.16
CA THR A 8 -9.89 0.41 -0.89
C THR A 8 -11.33 0.88 -1.09
N ASN A 9 -12.22 0.47 -0.19
CA ASN A 9 -13.59 0.98 -0.10
C ASN A 9 -13.68 2.33 0.63
N VAL A 10 -12.56 2.87 1.13
CA VAL A 10 -12.52 4.22 1.71
C VAL A 10 -12.91 5.25 0.64
N PRO A 11 -13.79 6.23 0.96
CA PRO A 11 -14.22 7.22 -0.01
C PRO A 11 -13.07 8.11 -0.50
N ARG A 12 -13.10 8.56 -1.77
CA ARG A 12 -12.06 9.48 -2.30
C ARG A 12 -11.92 10.74 -1.45
N ALA A 13 -13.02 11.27 -0.93
CA ALA A 13 -13.02 12.47 -0.08
C ALA A 13 -12.18 12.30 1.21
N SER A 14 -12.03 11.07 1.68
CA SER A 14 -11.23 10.74 2.87
C SER A 14 -9.76 10.48 2.56
N VAL A 15 -9.36 10.45 1.28
CA VAL A 15 -7.96 10.24 0.87
C VAL A 15 -7.17 11.56 0.93
N PRO A 16 -6.14 11.69 1.79
CA PRO A 16 -5.37 12.92 1.93
C PRO A 16 -4.59 13.27 0.65
N GLY A 17 -4.49 14.56 0.33
CA GLY A 17 -3.79 15.05 -0.87
C GLY A 17 -2.30 14.70 -0.93
N GLY A 18 -1.64 14.43 0.21
CA GLY A 18 -0.22 14.07 0.31
C GLY A 18 0.09 12.58 0.33
N LEU A 19 -0.92 11.70 0.32
CA LEU A 19 -0.71 10.26 0.51
C LEU A 19 0.19 9.64 -0.57
N LEU A 20 0.00 10.05 -1.84
CA LEU A 20 0.79 9.52 -2.96
C LEU A 20 2.28 9.88 -2.84
N SER A 21 2.57 11.14 -2.48
CA SER A 21 3.95 11.59 -2.28
C SER A 21 4.60 10.93 -1.06
N GLU A 22 3.85 10.75 0.02
CA GLU A 22 4.33 10.09 1.23
C GLU A 22 4.67 8.62 0.96
N LEU A 23 3.76 7.85 0.35
CA LEU A 23 4.00 6.47 -0.04
C LEU A 23 5.21 6.34 -0.97
N THR A 24 5.39 7.28 -1.90
CA THR A 24 6.55 7.30 -2.81
C THR A 24 7.86 7.46 -2.05
N GLN A 25 7.94 8.40 -1.10
CA GLN A 25 9.14 8.65 -0.30
C GLN A 25 9.46 7.48 0.64
N GLU A 26 8.45 6.96 1.34
CA GLU A 26 8.60 5.84 2.27
C GLU A 26 9.06 4.57 1.54
N LEU A 27 8.48 4.28 0.38
CA LEU A 27 8.94 3.16 -0.46
C LEU A 27 10.35 3.38 -1.02
N ALA A 28 10.73 4.61 -1.36
CA ALA A 28 12.09 4.91 -1.82
C ALA A 28 13.12 4.59 -0.74
N GLN A 29 12.87 5.05 0.48
CA GLN A 29 13.71 4.78 1.63
C GLN A 29 13.77 3.28 1.95
N ALA A 30 12.60 2.63 2.04
CA ALA A 30 12.51 1.23 2.44
C ALA A 30 13.09 0.25 1.39
N THR A 31 12.95 0.55 0.10
CA THR A 31 13.50 -0.30 -0.98
C THR A 31 14.94 0.06 -1.37
N GLY A 32 15.40 1.26 -0.98
CA GLY A 32 16.67 1.85 -1.42
C GLY A 32 16.70 2.15 -2.92
N LYS A 33 15.53 2.27 -3.57
CA LYS A 33 15.42 2.58 -5.00
C LYS A 33 15.08 4.07 -5.17
N PRO A 34 15.62 4.75 -6.21
CA PRO A 34 15.30 6.15 -6.47
C PRO A 34 13.79 6.38 -6.65
N ALA A 35 13.26 7.44 -6.04
CA ALA A 35 11.83 7.79 -6.07
C ALA A 35 11.29 7.95 -7.51
N GLN A 36 12.11 8.41 -8.46
CA GLN A 36 11.73 8.53 -9.88
C GLN A 36 11.30 7.21 -10.54
N TYR A 37 11.65 6.06 -9.94
CA TYR A 37 11.28 4.73 -10.43
C TYR A 37 10.12 4.10 -9.65
N ILE A 38 9.47 4.85 -8.78
CA ILE A 38 8.38 4.37 -7.93
C ILE A 38 7.07 4.93 -8.46
N ALA A 39 6.13 4.05 -8.75
CA ALA A 39 4.76 4.40 -9.09
C ALA A 39 3.83 4.02 -7.94
N VAL A 40 2.89 4.91 -7.60
CA VAL A 40 1.86 4.67 -6.59
C VAL A 40 0.49 4.92 -7.19
N GLN A 41 -0.43 3.99 -6.99
CA GLN A 41 -1.82 4.11 -7.39
C GLN A 41 -2.71 3.86 -6.17
N VAL A 42 -3.64 4.79 -5.91
CA VAL A 42 -4.69 4.63 -4.89
C VAL A 42 -6.03 4.65 -5.60
N VAL A 43 -6.81 3.58 -5.40
CA VAL A 43 -8.11 3.35 -6.02
C VAL A 43 -9.16 3.32 -4.90
N PRO A 44 -9.76 4.47 -4.56
CA PRO A 44 -10.81 4.58 -3.55
C PRO A 44 -12.20 4.21 -4.09
N ASP A 45 -13.23 4.35 -3.25
CA ASP A 45 -14.65 4.18 -3.60
C ASP A 45 -14.99 2.79 -4.16
N GLN A 46 -14.18 1.78 -3.84
CA GLN A 46 -14.36 0.43 -4.37
C GLN A 46 -15.48 -0.32 -3.65
N LEU A 47 -16.21 -1.15 -4.39
CA LEU A 47 -17.13 -2.13 -3.81
C LEU A 47 -16.32 -3.33 -3.27
N MET A 48 -16.04 -3.32 -1.97
CA MET A 48 -15.21 -4.34 -1.33
C MET A 48 -15.79 -4.77 0.02
N THR A 49 -15.58 -6.04 0.36
CA THR A 49 -15.76 -6.56 1.72
C THR A 49 -14.49 -7.27 2.15
N PHE A 50 -14.29 -7.37 3.47
CA PHE A 50 -13.23 -8.16 4.07
C PHE A 50 -13.84 -8.99 5.19
N GLY A 51 -13.72 -10.32 5.10
CA GLY A 51 -14.42 -11.24 6.00
C GLY A 51 -15.95 -11.14 5.90
N GLY A 52 -16.49 -10.73 4.74
CA GLY A 52 -17.92 -10.54 4.52
C GLY A 52 -18.48 -9.18 4.98
N ALA A 53 -17.69 -8.34 5.62
CA ALA A 53 -18.12 -7.06 6.17
C ALA A 53 -17.52 -5.86 5.41
N SER A 54 -18.27 -4.76 5.29
CA SER A 54 -17.96 -3.61 4.41
C SER A 54 -17.31 -2.41 5.12
N GLU A 55 -16.84 -2.58 6.36
CA GLU A 55 -16.02 -1.57 7.04
C GLU A 55 -14.71 -1.33 6.26
N PRO A 56 -14.02 -0.19 6.50
CA PRO A 56 -12.78 0.15 5.79
C PRO A 56 -11.81 -1.02 5.69
N CYS A 57 -11.36 -1.32 4.47
CA CYS A 57 -10.39 -2.37 4.18
C CYS A 57 -9.54 -2.00 2.96
N ALA A 58 -8.41 -2.70 2.79
CA ALA A 58 -7.55 -2.53 1.62
C ALA A 58 -6.98 -3.86 1.11
N LEU A 59 -6.97 -3.99 -0.21
CA LEU A 59 -6.24 -5.04 -0.92
C LEU A 59 -5.15 -4.36 -1.76
N CYS A 60 -3.91 -4.55 -1.33
CA CYS A 60 -2.76 -3.88 -1.91
C CYS A 60 -1.83 -4.86 -2.62
N SER A 61 -0.99 -4.32 -3.49
CA SER A 61 0.12 -5.07 -4.07
C SER A 61 1.36 -4.21 -4.19
N LEU A 62 2.52 -4.77 -3.84
CA LEU A 62 3.83 -4.21 -4.08
C LEU A 62 4.58 -5.10 -5.06
N HIS A 63 4.72 -4.61 -6.29
CA HIS A 63 5.49 -5.25 -7.34
C HIS A 63 6.84 -4.56 -7.46
N SER A 64 7.94 -5.31 -7.55
CA SER A 64 9.26 -4.71 -7.75
C SER A 64 10.22 -5.71 -8.38
N ILE A 65 11.06 -5.24 -9.30
CA ILE A 65 12.24 -5.99 -9.76
C ILE A 65 13.27 -6.03 -8.63
N GLY A 66 13.39 -7.17 -7.98
CA GLY A 66 14.17 -7.39 -6.77
C GLY A 66 13.68 -6.58 -5.57
N LYS A 67 14.39 -6.72 -4.45
CA LYS A 67 14.05 -6.14 -3.14
C LYS A 67 12.74 -6.69 -2.56
N ILE A 68 12.30 -7.86 -3.00
CA ILE A 68 11.19 -8.62 -2.39
C ILE A 68 11.79 -9.88 -1.75
N GLY A 69 11.33 -10.22 -0.54
CA GLY A 69 11.86 -11.35 0.22
C GLY A 69 11.38 -11.37 1.66
N GLY A 70 11.48 -12.51 2.35
CA GLY A 70 10.77 -12.72 3.63
C GLY A 70 11.01 -11.65 4.69
N ALA A 71 12.27 -11.22 4.89
CA ALA A 71 12.59 -10.17 5.85
C ALA A 71 12.13 -8.77 5.38
N GLN A 72 12.34 -8.46 4.10
CA GLN A 72 11.91 -7.18 3.52
C GLN A 72 10.37 -7.04 3.56
N ASN A 73 9.65 -8.09 3.16
CA ASN A 73 8.19 -8.12 3.12
C ASN A 73 7.58 -7.85 4.50
N ARG A 74 8.18 -8.39 5.58
CA ARG A 74 7.73 -8.08 6.95
C ARG A 74 7.93 -6.60 7.32
N SER A 75 9.07 -6.03 6.94
CA SER A 75 9.35 -4.60 7.15
C SER A 75 8.38 -3.72 6.36
N TYR A 76 8.15 -4.04 5.08
CA TYR A 76 7.21 -3.32 4.22
C TYR A 76 5.77 -3.47 4.70
N ASN A 77 5.37 -4.66 5.15
CA ASN A 77 4.02 -4.87 5.69
C ASN A 77 3.78 -3.96 6.91
N LYS A 78 4.71 -3.94 7.87
CA LYS A 78 4.61 -3.06 9.04
C LYS A 78 4.51 -1.58 8.64
N LEU A 79 5.37 -1.14 7.72
CA LEU A 79 5.40 0.24 7.23
C LEU A 79 4.09 0.64 6.53
N LEU A 80 3.70 -0.12 5.52
CA LEU A 80 2.56 0.19 4.66
C LEU A 80 1.23 0.02 5.39
N CYS A 81 1.06 -1.01 6.22
CA CYS A 81 -0.13 -1.15 7.05
C CYS A 81 -0.23 0.01 8.05
N GLY A 82 0.88 0.45 8.64
CA GLY A 82 0.92 1.63 9.53
C GLY A 82 0.43 2.89 8.83
N LEU A 83 0.98 3.20 7.65
CA LEU A 83 0.58 4.37 6.86
C LEU A 83 -0.90 4.33 6.47
N LEU A 84 -1.40 3.18 6.00
CA LEU A 84 -2.81 3.04 5.62
C LEU A 84 -3.74 3.13 6.84
N THR A 85 -3.30 2.65 8.01
CA THR A 85 -4.05 2.81 9.26
C THR A 85 -4.15 4.27 9.66
N GLU A 86 -3.03 5.00 9.63
CA GLU A 86 -3.00 6.41 10.05
C GLU A 86 -3.75 7.31 9.05
N ARG A 87 -3.49 7.15 7.76
CA ARG A 87 -3.96 8.06 6.71
C ARG A 87 -5.36 7.73 6.22
N LEU A 88 -5.74 6.45 6.16
CA LEU A 88 -7.04 6.01 5.64
C LEU A 88 -7.97 5.44 6.72
N ARG A 89 -7.52 5.38 7.99
CA ARG A 89 -8.32 4.87 9.13
C ARG A 89 -8.81 3.43 8.94
N ILE A 90 -7.99 2.62 8.25
CA ILE A 90 -8.25 1.20 8.03
C ILE A 90 -7.67 0.40 9.19
N ASN A 91 -8.42 -0.51 9.79
CA ASN A 91 -7.87 -1.41 10.80
C ASN A 91 -6.77 -2.29 10.17
N PRO A 92 -5.57 -2.42 10.77
CA PRO A 92 -4.48 -3.21 10.22
C PRO A 92 -4.83 -4.68 9.93
N ASP A 93 -5.77 -5.27 10.67
CA ASP A 93 -6.24 -6.65 10.45
C ASP A 93 -7.09 -6.81 9.17
N ARG A 94 -7.46 -5.68 8.53
CA ARG A 94 -8.26 -5.61 7.30
C ARG A 94 -7.44 -5.14 6.09
N ILE A 95 -6.12 -5.33 6.16
CA ILE A 95 -5.18 -4.96 5.10
C ILE A 95 -4.42 -6.20 4.65
N TYR A 96 -4.54 -6.53 3.36
CA TYR A 96 -3.64 -7.48 2.72
C TYR A 96 -2.72 -6.78 1.72
N ILE A 97 -1.48 -7.26 1.65
CA ILE A 97 -0.47 -6.78 0.72
C ILE A 97 0.17 -7.99 0.05
N ASN A 98 -0.04 -8.11 -1.26
CA ASN A 98 0.68 -9.08 -2.07
C ASN A 98 2.05 -8.52 -2.44
N PHE A 99 3.12 -9.26 -2.16
CA PHE A 99 4.49 -8.89 -2.53
C PHE A 99 4.92 -9.75 -3.71
N CYS A 100 5.29 -9.12 -4.83
CA CYS A 100 5.65 -9.81 -6.06
C CYS A 100 7.01 -9.33 -6.56
N ASP A 101 7.96 -10.27 -6.60
CA ASP A 101 9.23 -10.04 -7.28
C ASP A 101 9.02 -10.21 -8.79
N MET A 102 9.40 -9.19 -9.56
CA MET A 102 9.26 -9.18 -11.02
C MET A 102 10.60 -9.50 -11.67
N ASN A 103 10.58 -10.34 -12.70
CA ASN A 103 11.75 -10.69 -13.52
C ASN A 103 12.14 -9.58 -14.50
#